data_AF-A0A6F8XZV9-F1
#
_entry.id   AF-A0A6F8XZV9-F1
#
_cell.length_a   1.000
_cell.length_b   1.000
_cell.length_c   1.000
_cell.angle_alpha   90.00
_cell.angle_beta   90.00
_cell.angle_gamma   90.00
#
_symmetry.space_group_name_H-M   'P 1'
#
loop_
_entity.id
_entity.type
_entity.pdbx_description
1 polymer ?
#
loop_
_entity_poly.entity_id
_entity_poly.type
_entity_poly.pdbx_seq_one_letter_code
_entity_poly.pdbx_strand_id
1 'polypeptide(L)'
;MRAGFACFVGRPNAGKSTLMNAIVGQKIAITSNKPQTTRHVIRGVLHREDSQLVLVDTPGLHRPRTLLGERLNDLVRQTWSEVDVIGLCIPADEPVGRGDRFITGELAELKGTVLAVVTKADLVDKKRLAEQLLAVSELADFAEVVPVSAVSGYQVETLVDVMTKYLPESPQLYPDDMLTDEPEQVMVAELVREAALEGVRDELPHSIAVVVEEMIREGGLTKIYADIYIERTSQKAIVIGARGAG
;
A
#
# COMPACT_ATOMS: atom_id res chain seq x y z
N MET A 1 18.70 -12.53 -14.99
CA MET A 1 18.01 -12.00 -13.81
C MET A 1 17.21 -10.78 -14.25
N ARG A 2 16.01 -10.57 -13.73
CA ARG A 2 15.20 -9.36 -13.99
C ARG A 2 15.03 -8.61 -12.69
N ALA A 3 15.24 -7.30 -12.68
CA ALA A 3 15.04 -6.51 -11.48
C ALA A 3 14.45 -5.16 -11.85
N GLY A 4 13.55 -4.65 -11.01
CA GLY A 4 12.89 -3.39 -11.28
C GLY A 4 11.88 -3.01 -10.21
N PHE A 5 11.24 -1.88 -10.45
CA PHE A 5 10.29 -1.28 -9.53
C PHE A 5 8.87 -1.53 -10.00
N ALA A 6 8.00 -1.86 -9.06
CA ALA A 6 6.58 -1.91 -9.30
C ALA A 6 5.82 -1.22 -8.18
N CYS A 7 4.61 -0.73 -8.45
CA CYS A 7 3.75 -0.17 -7.42
C CYS A 7 2.33 -0.70 -7.51
N PHE A 8 1.63 -0.67 -6.39
CA PHE A 8 0.18 -0.87 -6.37
C PHE A 8 -0.52 0.46 -6.29
N VAL A 9 -1.56 0.62 -7.10
CA VAL A 9 -2.33 1.84 -7.24
C VAL A 9 -3.81 1.52 -7.15
N GLY A 10 -4.63 2.49 -6.78
CA GLY A 10 -6.06 2.27 -6.61
C GLY A 10 -6.64 3.10 -5.49
N ARG A 11 -7.97 3.10 -5.39
CA ARG A 11 -8.72 3.84 -4.37
C ARG A 11 -8.24 3.50 -2.95
N PRO A 12 -8.48 4.38 -1.96
CA PRO A 12 -8.34 4.01 -0.55
C PRO A 12 -9.06 2.69 -0.26
N ASN A 13 -8.48 1.85 0.61
CA ASN A 13 -9.02 0.55 1.00
C ASN A 13 -9.13 -0.52 -0.12
N ALA A 14 -8.45 -0.32 -1.26
CA ALA A 14 -8.39 -1.30 -2.33
C ALA A 14 -7.52 -2.56 -2.02
N GLY A 15 -6.88 -2.63 -0.84
CA GLY A 15 -6.06 -3.76 -0.42
C GLY A 15 -4.58 -3.70 -0.84
N LYS A 16 -4.08 -2.53 -1.27
CA LYS A 16 -2.69 -2.31 -1.72
C LYS A 16 -1.64 -2.73 -0.69
N SER A 17 -1.63 -2.11 0.49
CA SER A 17 -0.64 -2.40 1.53
C SER A 17 -0.78 -3.82 2.09
N THR A 18 -2.01 -4.36 2.16
CA THR A 18 -2.24 -5.77 2.52
C THR A 18 -1.60 -6.72 1.50
N LEU A 19 -1.73 -6.44 0.21
CA LEU A 19 -1.14 -7.23 -0.85
C LEU A 19 0.39 -7.13 -0.85
N MET A 20 0.94 -5.92 -0.65
CA MET A 20 2.38 -5.72 -0.51
C MET A 20 2.97 -6.52 0.65
N ASN A 21 2.35 -6.47 1.83
CA ASN A 21 2.78 -7.26 2.99
C ASN A 21 2.71 -8.76 2.71
N ALA A 22 1.66 -9.22 2.00
CA ALA A 22 1.53 -10.62 1.62
C ALA A 22 2.63 -11.07 0.65
N ILE A 23 3.02 -10.23 -0.30
CA ILE A 23 4.10 -10.52 -1.27
C ILE A 23 5.46 -10.52 -0.58
N VAL A 24 5.74 -9.54 0.28
CA VAL A 24 7.03 -9.43 0.98
C VAL A 24 7.14 -10.48 2.10
N GLY A 25 6.01 -10.99 2.60
CA GLY A 25 5.95 -11.96 3.68
C GLY A 25 6.14 -11.36 5.08
N GLN A 26 6.20 -10.03 5.17
CA GLN A 26 6.33 -9.29 6.44
C GLN A 26 5.47 -8.03 6.42
N LYS A 27 5.10 -7.55 7.61
CA LYS A 27 4.32 -6.31 7.77
C LYS A 27 5.25 -5.11 7.71
N ILE A 28 5.50 -4.61 6.50
CA ILE A 28 6.33 -3.41 6.24
C ILE A 28 5.51 -2.16 5.96
N ALA A 29 4.26 -2.32 5.52
CA ALA A 29 3.30 -1.23 5.33
C ALA A 29 2.12 -1.40 6.30
N ILE A 30 1.70 -0.31 6.95
CA ILE A 30 0.55 -0.38 7.85
C ILE A 30 -0.77 -0.50 7.08
N THR A 31 -1.75 -1.12 7.71
CA THR A 31 -3.06 -1.42 7.12
C THR A 31 -4.16 -0.80 7.97
N SER A 32 -5.02 0.03 7.37
CA SER A 32 -6.17 0.57 8.07
C SER A 32 -7.31 0.83 7.10
N ASN A 33 -8.54 0.63 7.59
CA ASN A 33 -9.77 0.95 6.86
C ASN A 33 -10.00 2.47 6.74
N LYS A 34 -9.15 3.29 7.37
CA LYS A 34 -9.19 4.74 7.24
C LYS A 34 -8.61 5.17 5.88
N PRO A 35 -9.19 6.17 5.21
CA PRO A 35 -8.55 6.78 4.06
C PRO A 35 -7.18 7.38 4.43
N GLN A 36 -6.26 7.43 3.46
CA GLN A 36 -4.93 8.05 3.63
C GLN A 36 -4.06 7.43 4.73
N THR A 37 -4.15 6.11 4.91
CA THR A 37 -3.30 5.35 5.84
C THR A 37 -1.83 5.50 5.51
N THR A 38 -1.39 5.25 4.27
CA THR A 38 0.00 5.44 3.84
C THR A 38 0.27 6.92 3.51
N ARG A 39 1.32 7.51 4.11
CA ARG A 39 1.71 8.93 3.92
C ARG A 39 3.13 9.14 3.38
N HIS A 40 3.92 8.09 3.32
CA HIS A 40 5.27 8.10 2.77
C HIS A 40 5.39 6.94 1.78
N VAL A 41 6.37 7.02 0.89
CA VAL A 41 6.68 5.93 -0.02
C VAL A 41 7.49 4.90 0.75
N ILE A 42 7.00 3.67 0.81
CA ILE A 42 7.68 2.53 1.46
C ILE A 42 8.14 1.59 0.36
N ARG A 43 9.38 1.10 0.42
CA ARG A 43 9.83 0.04 -0.50
C ARG A 43 9.86 -1.30 0.22
N GLY A 44 9.30 -2.31 -0.44
CA GLY A 44 9.39 -3.72 -0.07
C GLY A 44 10.14 -4.47 -1.14
N VAL A 45 11.14 -5.25 -0.76
CA VAL A 45 11.98 -5.97 -1.70
C VAL A 45 11.67 -7.45 -1.58
N LEU A 46 11.24 -8.05 -2.68
CA LEU A 46 11.12 -9.49 -2.82
C LEU A 46 12.30 -10.00 -3.65
N HIS A 47 13.10 -10.89 -3.04
CA HIS A 47 14.20 -11.58 -3.68
C HIS A 47 13.77 -12.96 -4.15
N ARG A 48 14.09 -13.31 -5.39
CA ARG A 48 13.97 -14.65 -5.98
C ARG A 48 15.26 -15.00 -6.71
N GLU A 49 15.47 -16.29 -6.99
CA GLU A 49 16.69 -16.77 -7.64
C GLU A 49 16.97 -16.11 -9.00
N ASP A 50 15.92 -15.78 -9.75
CA ASP A 50 16.01 -15.23 -11.11
C ASP A 50 15.51 -13.78 -11.24
N SER A 51 15.02 -13.19 -10.14
CA SER A 51 14.38 -11.88 -10.17
C SER A 51 14.41 -11.14 -8.84
N GLN A 52 14.34 -9.80 -8.90
CA GLN A 52 14.14 -8.95 -7.74
C GLN A 52 13.03 -7.95 -8.01
N LEU A 53 11.94 -8.04 -7.26
CA LEU A 53 10.79 -7.16 -7.38
C LEU A 53 10.83 -6.14 -6.23
N VAL A 54 10.99 -4.86 -6.57
CA VAL A 54 10.92 -3.77 -5.59
C VAL A 54 9.53 -3.15 -5.64
N LEU A 55 8.69 -3.53 -4.68
CA LEU A 55 7.36 -2.98 -4.49
C LEU A 55 7.43 -1.61 -3.81
N VAL A 56 6.79 -0.62 -4.41
CA VAL A 56 6.72 0.74 -3.91
C VAL A 56 5.29 1.01 -3.45
N ASP A 57 5.05 1.06 -2.13
CA ASP A 57 3.75 1.49 -1.60
C ASP A 57 3.63 3.00 -1.81
N THR A 58 2.49 3.42 -2.35
CA THR A 58 2.19 4.84 -2.53
C THR A 58 0.87 5.17 -1.84
N PRO A 59 0.71 6.39 -1.30
CA PRO A 59 -0.57 6.88 -0.82
C PRO A 59 -1.68 6.66 -1.87
N GLY A 60 -2.91 6.37 -1.41
CA GLY A 60 -4.04 6.26 -2.33
C GLY A 60 -4.40 7.60 -2.98
N LEU A 61 -4.49 7.64 -4.32
CA LEU A 61 -5.01 8.82 -5.02
C LEU A 61 -6.43 9.15 -4.56
N HIS A 62 -6.65 10.43 -4.29
CA HIS A 62 -7.95 10.97 -3.93
C HIS A 62 -8.02 12.44 -4.33
N ARG A 63 -9.22 13.00 -4.42
CA ARG A 63 -9.39 14.43 -4.66
C ARG A 63 -8.90 15.21 -3.43
N PRO A 64 -7.82 15.99 -3.53
CA PRO A 64 -7.21 16.61 -2.37
C PRO A 64 -8.14 17.70 -1.82
N ARG A 65 -8.17 17.82 -0.48
CA ARG A 65 -8.90 18.86 0.26
C ARG A 65 -7.98 19.67 1.18
N THR A 66 -6.70 19.30 1.24
CA THR A 66 -5.67 19.86 2.11
C THR A 66 -4.33 19.88 1.37
N LEU A 67 -3.40 20.75 1.79
CA LEU A 67 -2.05 20.82 1.22
C LEU A 67 -1.27 19.49 1.35
N LEU A 68 -1.49 18.76 2.44
CA LEU A 68 -0.92 17.42 2.60
C LEU A 68 -1.46 16.48 1.50
N GLY A 69 -2.77 16.49 1.24
CA GLY A 69 -3.36 15.68 0.18
C GLY A 69 -2.82 16.02 -1.21
N GLU A 70 -2.56 17.30 -1.50
CA GLU A 70 -1.93 17.73 -2.75
C GLU A 70 -0.51 17.16 -2.88
N ARG A 71 0.33 17.34 -1.84
CA ARG A 71 1.70 16.80 -1.84
C ARG A 71 1.76 15.28 -1.95
N LEU A 72 0.84 14.58 -1.29
CA LEU A 72 0.74 13.12 -1.41
C LEU A 72 0.41 12.72 -2.85
N ASN A 73 -0.51 13.42 -3.52
CA ASN A 73 -0.83 13.12 -4.91
C ASN A 73 0.35 13.41 -5.86
N ASP A 74 1.14 14.46 -5.62
CA ASP A 74 2.34 14.76 -6.42
C ASP A 74 3.40 13.66 -6.27
N LEU A 75 3.65 13.21 -5.04
CA LEU A 75 4.55 12.09 -4.74
C LEU A 75 4.10 10.79 -5.43
N VAL A 76 2.80 10.53 -5.42
CA VAL A 76 2.19 9.38 -6.08
C VAL A 76 2.45 9.42 -7.58
N ARG A 77 2.16 10.55 -8.25
CA ARG A 77 2.39 10.70 -9.70
C ARG A 77 3.86 10.59 -10.07
N GLN A 78 4.75 11.18 -9.28
CA GLN A 78 6.19 11.04 -9.50
C GLN A 78 6.59 9.57 -9.44
N THR A 79 6.16 8.85 -8.40
CA THR A 79 6.46 7.42 -8.26
C THR A 79 5.97 6.63 -9.46
N TRP A 80 4.74 6.88 -9.92
CA TRP A 80 4.16 6.16 -11.05
C TRP A 80 4.91 6.38 -12.36
N SER A 81 5.56 7.53 -12.52
CA SER A 81 6.37 7.83 -13.71
C SER A 81 7.72 7.12 -13.73
N GLU A 82 8.16 6.57 -12.59
CA GLU A 82 9.49 5.97 -12.40
C GLU A 82 9.47 4.43 -12.32
N VAL A 83 8.29 3.80 -12.18
CA VAL A 83 8.16 2.34 -12.06
C VAL A 83 8.02 1.61 -13.40
N ASP A 84 8.49 0.36 -13.44
CA ASP A 84 8.41 -0.52 -14.62
C ASP A 84 7.01 -1.15 -14.77
N VAL A 85 6.38 -1.49 -13.64
CA VAL A 85 5.08 -2.20 -13.60
C VAL A 85 4.14 -1.54 -12.60
N ILE A 86 2.88 -1.36 -12.99
CA ILE A 86 1.83 -0.74 -12.17
C ILE A 86 0.68 -1.74 -12.01
N GLY A 87 0.40 -2.16 -10.78
CA GLY A 87 -0.78 -2.96 -10.45
C GLY A 87 -1.96 -2.10 -10.01
N LEU A 88 -2.96 -1.92 -10.87
CA LEU A 88 -4.21 -1.25 -10.52
C LEU A 88 -5.12 -2.18 -9.71
N CYS A 89 -5.16 -1.96 -8.40
CA CYS A 89 -6.00 -2.70 -7.46
C CYS A 89 -7.46 -2.25 -7.51
N ILE A 90 -8.35 -3.18 -7.87
CA ILE A 90 -9.81 -2.99 -7.87
C ILE A 90 -10.44 -4.11 -7.04
N PRO A 91 -11.15 -3.81 -5.94
CA PRO A 91 -11.76 -4.85 -5.11
C PRO A 91 -12.81 -5.66 -5.85
N ALA A 92 -12.86 -6.97 -5.58
CA ALA A 92 -13.84 -7.90 -6.17
C ALA A 92 -15.27 -7.67 -5.64
N ASP A 93 -15.37 -7.21 -4.41
CA ASP A 93 -16.60 -6.97 -3.65
C ASP A 93 -17.28 -5.61 -3.97
N GLU A 94 -16.61 -4.74 -4.73
CA GLU A 94 -17.13 -3.42 -5.11
C GLU A 94 -17.32 -3.30 -6.63
N PRO A 95 -18.34 -2.58 -7.12
CA PRO A 95 -18.44 -2.28 -8.55
C PRO A 95 -17.35 -1.30 -8.99
N VAL A 96 -16.92 -1.40 -10.26
CA VAL A 96 -15.99 -0.44 -10.88
C VAL A 96 -16.59 0.97 -10.84
N GLY A 97 -15.97 1.84 -10.06
CA GLY A 97 -16.48 3.16 -9.73
C GLY A 97 -15.82 4.30 -10.51
N ARG A 98 -16.25 5.53 -10.19
CA ARG A 98 -15.65 6.76 -10.78
C ARG A 98 -14.17 6.93 -10.43
N GLY A 99 -13.77 6.53 -9.22
CA GLY A 99 -12.37 6.63 -8.81
C GLY A 99 -11.47 5.66 -9.56
N ASP A 100 -11.96 4.46 -9.87
CA ASP A 100 -11.21 3.47 -10.66
C ASP A 100 -10.99 3.99 -12.09
N ARG A 101 -12.05 4.55 -12.71
CA ARG A 101 -11.97 5.21 -14.02
C ARG A 101 -11.03 6.42 -14.03
N PHE A 102 -11.07 7.24 -12.99
CA PHE A 102 -10.17 8.38 -12.85
C PHE A 102 -8.70 7.93 -12.79
N ILE A 103 -8.38 6.96 -11.92
CA ILE A 103 -7.02 6.44 -11.80
C ILE A 103 -6.57 5.82 -13.12
N THR A 104 -7.43 5.02 -13.77
CA THR A 104 -7.13 4.42 -15.08
C THR A 104 -6.78 5.48 -16.13
N GLY A 105 -7.50 6.61 -16.14
CA GLY A 105 -7.19 7.74 -17.02
C GLY A 105 -5.81 8.35 -16.77
N GLU A 106 -5.42 8.54 -15.51
CA GLU A 106 -4.08 9.04 -15.15
C GLU A 106 -2.98 8.05 -15.56
N LEU A 107 -3.25 6.74 -15.50
CA LEU A 107 -2.29 5.69 -15.87
C LEU A 107 -2.03 5.62 -17.38
N ALA A 108 -2.99 6.07 -18.21
CA ALA A 108 -2.87 6.00 -19.66
C ALA A 108 -1.73 6.89 -20.23
N GLU A 109 -1.26 7.88 -19.46
CA GLU A 109 -0.17 8.78 -19.85
C GLU A 109 1.22 8.26 -19.44
N LEU A 110 1.27 7.13 -18.71
CA LEU A 110 2.50 6.58 -18.16
C LEU A 110 3.14 5.55 -19.09
N LYS A 111 4.45 5.34 -18.89
CA LYS A 111 5.25 4.37 -19.67
C LYS A 111 5.25 2.96 -19.09
N GLY A 112 4.96 2.82 -17.79
CA GLY A 112 4.99 1.54 -17.09
C GLY A 112 3.92 0.57 -17.59
N THR A 113 4.20 -0.73 -17.49
CA THR A 113 3.23 -1.77 -17.87
C THR A 113 2.11 -1.80 -16.83
N VAL A 114 0.86 -1.61 -17.25
CA VAL A 114 -0.29 -1.61 -16.33
C VAL A 114 -0.97 -2.99 -16.31
N LEU A 115 -1.10 -3.55 -15.11
CA LEU A 115 -1.83 -4.78 -14.81
C LEU A 115 -3.09 -4.44 -14.02
N ALA A 116 -4.19 -5.11 -14.29
CA ALA A 116 -5.34 -5.04 -13.39
C ALA A 116 -5.23 -6.14 -12.32
N VAL A 117 -5.34 -5.73 -11.06
CA VAL A 117 -5.26 -6.63 -9.90
C VAL A 117 -6.61 -6.62 -9.20
N VAL A 118 -7.39 -7.67 -9.39
CA VAL A 118 -8.72 -7.78 -8.77
C VAL A 118 -8.56 -8.32 -7.36
N THR A 119 -8.48 -7.41 -6.37
CA THR A 119 -8.17 -7.75 -4.98
C THR A 119 -9.38 -8.27 -4.22
N LYS A 120 -9.16 -8.85 -3.03
CA LYS A 120 -10.23 -9.38 -2.14
C LYS A 120 -11.11 -10.45 -2.80
N ALA A 121 -10.52 -11.26 -3.68
CA ALA A 121 -11.25 -12.31 -4.40
C ALA A 121 -11.88 -13.37 -3.46
N ASP A 122 -11.42 -13.46 -2.22
CA ASP A 122 -11.97 -14.33 -1.17
C ASP A 122 -13.35 -13.88 -0.65
N LEU A 123 -13.74 -12.62 -0.85
CA LEU A 123 -15.00 -12.07 -0.34
C LEU A 123 -16.20 -12.33 -1.26
N VAL A 124 -15.98 -12.90 -2.44
CA VAL A 124 -17.02 -13.09 -3.47
C VAL A 124 -17.05 -14.52 -3.99
N ASP A 125 -18.21 -14.93 -4.52
CA ASP A 125 -18.34 -16.21 -5.20
C ASP A 125 -17.76 -16.19 -6.62
N LYS A 126 -17.66 -17.36 -7.26
CA LYS A 126 -17.11 -17.50 -8.61
C LYS A 126 -17.88 -16.71 -9.66
N LYS A 127 -19.21 -16.58 -9.51
CA LYS A 127 -20.04 -15.88 -10.48
C LYS A 127 -19.75 -14.38 -10.41
N ARG A 128 -19.75 -13.82 -9.20
CA ARG A 128 -19.44 -12.42 -8.96
C ARG A 128 -18.00 -12.07 -9.36
N LEU A 129 -17.05 -12.96 -9.10
CA LEU A 129 -15.66 -12.77 -9.53
C LEU A 129 -15.55 -12.72 -11.06
N ALA A 130 -16.24 -13.61 -11.78
CA ALA A 130 -16.25 -13.61 -13.24
C ALA A 130 -16.88 -12.32 -13.81
N GLU A 131 -18.01 -11.87 -13.25
CA GLU A 131 -18.64 -10.59 -13.61
C GLU A 131 -17.68 -9.41 -13.39
N GLN A 132 -16.97 -9.40 -12.28
CA GLN A 132 -16.01 -8.33 -11.97
C GLN A 132 -14.81 -8.36 -12.91
N LEU A 133 -14.26 -9.54 -13.22
CA LEU A 133 -13.15 -9.68 -14.17
C LEU A 133 -13.54 -9.11 -15.54
N LEU A 134 -14.74 -9.40 -16.03
CA LEU A 134 -15.25 -8.82 -17.27
C LEU A 134 -15.35 -7.29 -17.19
N ALA A 135 -15.96 -6.76 -16.13
CA ALA A 135 -16.11 -5.32 -15.94
C ALA A 135 -14.77 -4.57 -15.83
N VAL A 136 -13.76 -5.22 -15.24
CA VAL A 136 -12.40 -4.68 -15.14
C VAL A 136 -11.69 -4.75 -16.49
N SER A 137 -11.78 -5.85 -17.23
CA SER A 137 -11.18 -5.95 -18.56
C SER A 137 -11.75 -4.94 -19.56
N GLU A 138 -12.99 -4.48 -19.38
CA GLU A 138 -13.60 -3.41 -20.19
C GLU A 138 -13.15 -2.00 -19.81
N LEU A 139 -12.42 -1.82 -18.70
CA LEU A 139 -12.03 -0.51 -18.18
C LEU A 139 -10.88 0.11 -18.97
N ALA A 140 -9.91 -0.70 -19.39
CA ALA A 140 -8.76 -0.32 -20.22
C ALA A 140 -8.08 -1.56 -20.80
N ASP A 141 -7.12 -1.35 -21.69
CA ASP A 141 -6.27 -2.41 -22.24
C ASP A 141 -5.13 -2.70 -21.26
N PHE A 142 -5.36 -3.66 -20.36
CA PHE A 142 -4.37 -4.11 -19.39
C PHE A 142 -3.48 -5.20 -19.98
N ALA A 143 -2.20 -5.23 -19.59
CA ALA A 143 -1.29 -6.28 -20.02
C ALA A 143 -1.74 -7.67 -19.51
N GLU A 144 -2.23 -7.72 -18.27
CA GLU A 144 -2.82 -8.91 -17.66
C GLU A 144 -3.90 -8.49 -16.64
N VAL A 145 -4.84 -9.38 -16.36
CA VAL A 145 -5.88 -9.22 -15.31
C VAL A 145 -5.79 -10.39 -14.34
N VAL A 146 -5.36 -10.13 -13.11
CA VAL A 146 -5.07 -11.17 -12.11
C VAL A 146 -5.94 -10.99 -10.87
N PRO A 147 -6.87 -11.93 -10.57
CA PRO A 147 -7.63 -11.88 -9.33
C PRO A 147 -6.81 -12.47 -8.18
N VAL A 148 -6.74 -11.75 -7.07
CA VAL A 148 -5.92 -12.13 -5.91
C VAL A 148 -6.67 -11.97 -4.59
N SER A 149 -6.24 -12.75 -3.60
CA SER A 149 -6.54 -12.49 -2.19
C SER A 149 -5.25 -12.49 -1.38
N ALA A 150 -4.93 -11.34 -0.81
CA ALA A 150 -3.82 -11.22 0.13
C ALA A 150 -4.08 -11.98 1.44
N VAL A 151 -5.35 -12.18 1.81
CA VAL A 151 -5.74 -12.86 3.07
C VAL A 151 -5.63 -14.38 2.94
N SER A 152 -6.11 -14.95 1.83
CA SER A 152 -6.04 -16.40 1.60
C SER A 152 -4.79 -16.85 0.86
N GLY A 153 -3.99 -15.91 0.33
CA GLY A 153 -2.85 -16.19 -0.55
C GLY A 153 -3.25 -16.57 -1.98
N TYR A 154 -4.53 -16.51 -2.32
CA TYR A 154 -5.02 -16.87 -3.65
C TYR A 154 -4.32 -16.03 -4.74
N GLN A 155 -3.59 -16.72 -5.62
CA GLN A 155 -2.85 -16.17 -6.76
C GLN A 155 -1.84 -15.06 -6.44
N VAL A 156 -1.38 -14.93 -5.19
CA VAL A 156 -0.35 -13.94 -4.85
C VAL A 156 0.97 -14.25 -5.58
N GLU A 157 1.44 -15.50 -5.54
CA GLU A 157 2.65 -15.92 -6.29
C GLU A 157 2.47 -15.76 -7.80
N THR A 158 1.28 -16.07 -8.34
CA THR A 158 0.97 -15.88 -9.76
C THR A 158 1.07 -14.42 -10.16
N LEU A 159 0.57 -13.49 -9.32
CA LEU A 159 0.73 -12.06 -9.56
C LEU A 159 2.21 -11.66 -9.56
N VAL A 160 3.02 -12.18 -8.65
CA VAL A 160 4.47 -11.92 -8.64
C VAL A 160 5.14 -12.43 -9.91
N ASP A 161 4.82 -13.64 -10.38
CA ASP A 161 5.33 -14.19 -11.63
C ASP A 161 4.97 -13.29 -12.83
N VAL A 162 3.72 -12.82 -12.85
CA VAL A 162 3.23 -11.90 -13.88
C VAL A 162 3.97 -10.57 -13.81
N MET A 163 4.14 -9.97 -12.64
CA MET A 163 4.85 -8.69 -12.48
C MET A 163 6.33 -8.81 -12.90
N THR A 164 7.01 -9.86 -12.47
CA THR A 164 8.43 -10.11 -12.78
C THR A 164 8.70 -10.33 -14.27
N LYS A 165 7.75 -10.91 -15.02
CA LYS A 165 7.79 -11.05 -16.49
C LYS A 165 7.93 -9.70 -17.22
N TYR A 166 7.46 -8.60 -16.63
CA TYR A 166 7.49 -7.27 -17.25
C TYR A 166 8.64 -6.38 -16.74
N LEU A 167 9.40 -6.80 -15.73
CA LEU A 167 10.57 -6.06 -15.25
C LEU A 167 11.72 -6.06 -16.28
N PRO A 168 12.59 -5.06 -16.35
CA PRO A 168 13.73 -5.09 -17.28
C PRO A 168 14.77 -6.16 -16.89
N GLU A 169 15.60 -6.55 -17.87
CA GLU A 169 16.86 -7.22 -17.54
C GLU A 169 17.74 -6.23 -16.78
N SER A 170 18.18 -6.62 -15.59
CA SER A 170 18.90 -5.74 -14.68
C SER A 170 19.74 -6.57 -13.72
N PRO A 171 20.89 -6.07 -13.26
CA PRO A 171 21.49 -6.58 -12.03
C PRO A 171 20.54 -6.35 -10.85
N GLN A 172 20.83 -7.05 -9.76
CA GLN A 172 20.21 -6.83 -8.47
C GLN A 172 20.32 -5.36 -8.03
N LEU A 173 19.22 -4.77 -7.55
CA LEU A 173 19.14 -3.36 -7.13
C LEU A 173 19.43 -3.19 -5.64
N TYR A 174 19.05 -4.16 -4.82
CA TYR A 174 19.21 -4.16 -3.35
C TYR A 174 19.87 -5.44 -2.85
N PRO A 175 20.67 -5.41 -1.76
CA PRO A 175 21.29 -6.61 -1.17
C PRO A 175 20.28 -7.70 -0.76
N ASP A 176 20.71 -8.97 -0.76
CA ASP A 176 19.87 -10.17 -0.54
C ASP A 176 19.11 -10.20 0.80
N ASP A 177 19.60 -9.48 1.81
CA ASP A 177 19.04 -9.43 3.16
C ASP A 177 18.11 -8.24 3.40
N MET A 178 18.03 -7.31 2.45
CA MET A 178 17.20 -6.11 2.60
C MET A 178 15.78 -6.41 2.15
N LEU A 179 14.83 -6.34 3.10
CA LEU A 179 13.39 -6.47 2.82
C LEU A 179 12.70 -5.12 2.64
N THR A 180 13.25 -4.06 3.22
CA THR A 180 12.75 -2.68 3.10
C THR A 180 13.91 -1.71 3.32
N ASP A 181 13.83 -0.53 2.72
CA ASP A 181 14.76 0.58 2.96
C ASP A 181 14.31 1.51 4.10
N GLU A 182 13.19 1.20 4.74
CA GLU A 182 12.60 2.00 5.80
C GLU A 182 13.36 1.82 7.15
N PRO A 183 13.75 2.90 7.83
CA PRO A 183 14.37 2.80 9.15
C PRO A 183 13.45 2.13 10.19
N GLU A 184 14.04 1.32 11.09
CA GLU A 184 13.31 0.60 12.14
C GLU A 184 12.44 1.53 13.01
N GLN A 185 12.94 2.71 13.34
CA GLN A 185 12.21 3.73 14.10
C GLN A 185 10.93 4.17 13.38
N VAL A 186 10.97 4.31 12.06
CA VAL A 186 9.80 4.73 11.27
C VAL A 186 8.80 3.58 11.19
N MET A 187 9.25 2.34 10.95
CA MET A 187 8.37 1.17 10.99
C MET A 187 7.63 1.06 12.33
N VAL A 188 8.35 1.24 13.45
CA VAL A 188 7.75 1.24 14.80
C VAL A 188 6.78 2.40 14.97
N ALA A 189 7.13 3.61 14.54
CA ALA A 189 6.24 4.78 14.61
C ALA A 189 4.94 4.54 13.84
N GLU A 190 5.03 3.91 12.67
CA GLU A 190 3.89 3.56 11.83
C GLU A 190 3.01 2.50 12.50
N LEU A 191 3.58 1.47 13.14
CA LEU A 191 2.81 0.49 13.91
C LEU A 191 2.04 1.13 15.06
N VAL A 192 2.67 2.04 15.80
CA VAL A 192 2.00 2.81 16.86
C VAL A 192 0.90 3.70 16.27
N ARG A 193 1.15 4.32 15.11
CA ARG A 193 0.15 5.13 14.42
C ARG A 193 -1.03 4.30 13.94
N GLU A 194 -0.81 3.12 13.39
CA GLU A 194 -1.85 2.18 12.96
C GLU A 194 -2.79 1.84 14.13
N ALA A 195 -2.22 1.52 15.30
CA ALA A 195 -3.00 1.29 16.52
C ALA A 195 -3.77 2.54 16.95
N ALA A 196 -3.15 3.73 16.91
CA ALA A 196 -3.82 4.99 17.23
C ALA A 196 -4.92 5.38 16.21
N LEU A 197 -4.87 4.85 14.98
CA LEU A 197 -5.91 5.00 13.98
C LEU A 197 -7.10 4.06 14.21
N GLU A 198 -6.92 3.02 15.04
CA GLU A 198 -7.99 2.15 15.48
C GLU A 198 -8.94 2.92 16.41
N GLY A 199 -10.25 2.75 16.23
CA GLY A 199 -11.26 3.45 17.05
C GLY A 199 -11.49 4.94 16.75
N VAL A 200 -10.53 5.69 16.18
CA VAL A 200 -10.73 7.13 15.87
C VAL A 200 -11.57 7.36 14.61
N ARG A 201 -12.35 8.46 14.56
CA ARG A 201 -13.26 8.81 13.45
C ARG A 201 -13.07 10.27 13.02
N ASP A 202 -13.80 10.65 11.97
CA ASP A 202 -13.87 12.02 11.44
C ASP A 202 -12.50 12.56 11.00
N GLU A 203 -12.08 13.74 11.48
CA GLU A 203 -10.83 14.40 11.08
C GLU A 203 -9.57 13.84 11.78
N LEU A 204 -9.73 13.01 12.82
CA LEU A 204 -8.62 12.50 13.64
C LEU A 204 -7.60 11.67 12.87
N PRO A 205 -7.98 10.75 11.94
CA PRO A 205 -7.02 10.00 11.15
C PRO A 205 -6.03 10.88 10.36
N HIS A 206 -6.44 12.10 10.03
CA HIS A 206 -5.62 13.06 9.30
C HIS A 206 -4.71 13.87 10.23
N SER A 207 -5.05 13.96 11.52
CA SER A 207 -4.36 14.83 12.49
C SER A 207 -3.28 14.13 13.31
N ILE A 208 -3.19 12.79 13.26
CA ILE A 208 -2.24 12.02 14.07
C ILE A 208 -0.91 11.85 13.33
N ALA A 209 0.20 12.12 14.02
CA ALA A 209 1.54 11.72 13.61
C ALA A 209 2.27 11.09 14.80
N VAL A 210 3.16 10.13 14.55
CA VAL A 210 3.93 9.46 15.60
C VAL A 210 5.41 9.58 15.26
N VAL A 211 6.22 9.89 16.25
CA VAL A 211 7.69 9.94 16.14
C VAL A 211 8.27 9.07 17.24
N VAL A 212 9.20 8.19 16.89
CA VAL A 212 9.98 7.42 17.87
C VAL A 212 11.25 8.20 18.18
N GLU A 213 11.35 8.71 19.40
CA GLU A 213 12.50 9.48 19.90
C GLU A 213 13.66 8.57 20.27
N GLU A 214 13.37 7.44 20.91
CA GLU A 214 14.40 6.55 21.43
C GLU A 214 13.99 5.07 21.40
N MET A 215 14.94 4.20 21.06
CA MET A 215 14.82 2.75 21.12
C MET A 215 16.01 2.16 21.90
N ILE A 216 15.74 1.61 23.09
CA ILE A 216 16.76 1.04 23.97
C ILE A 216 16.58 -0.48 24.03
N ARG A 217 17.59 -1.24 23.59
CA ARG A 217 17.62 -2.70 23.70
C ARG A 217 18.31 -3.10 25.01
N GLU A 218 17.55 -3.67 25.95
CA GLU A 218 18.05 -4.04 27.28
C GLU A 218 17.39 -5.34 27.76
N GLY A 219 18.20 -6.33 28.16
CA GLY A 219 17.69 -7.55 28.82
C GLY A 219 16.71 -8.39 28.00
N GLY A 220 16.83 -8.37 26.66
CA GLY A 220 15.89 -9.06 25.76
C GLY A 220 14.58 -8.31 25.50
N LEU A 221 14.45 -7.09 26.01
CA LEU A 221 13.35 -6.18 25.74
C LEU A 221 13.84 -4.98 24.92
N THR A 222 12.97 -4.43 24.08
CA THR A 222 13.17 -3.14 23.42
C THR A 222 12.22 -2.13 24.04
N LYS A 223 12.76 -1.13 24.74
CA LYS A 223 12.01 0.02 25.25
C LYS A 223 11.89 1.04 24.13
N ILE A 224 10.66 1.49 23.86
CA ILE A 224 10.34 2.39 22.77
C ILE A 224 9.71 3.64 23.38
N TYR A 225 10.30 4.80 23.10
CA TYR A 225 9.78 6.10 23.50
C TYR A 225 9.24 6.79 22.25
N ALA A 226 7.93 7.03 22.23
CA ALA A 226 7.25 7.60 21.07
C ALA A 226 6.32 8.74 21.47
N ASP A 227 6.35 9.81 20.68
CA ASP A 227 5.47 10.96 20.81
C ASP A 227 4.34 10.88 19.78
N ILE A 228 3.11 11.04 20.25
CA ILE A 228 1.91 11.14 19.40
C ILE A 228 1.50 12.61 19.29
N TYR A 229 1.67 13.16 18.11
CA TYR A 229 1.29 14.52 17.75
C TYR A 229 -0.13 14.56 17.22
N ILE A 230 -0.84 15.64 17.57
CA ILE A 230 -2.20 15.95 17.12
C ILE A 230 -2.30 17.43 16.77
N GLU A 231 -3.22 17.79 15.88
CA GLU A 231 -3.37 19.19 15.45
C GLU A 231 -4.04 20.09 16.49
N ARG A 232 -5.00 19.55 17.26
CA ARG A 232 -5.83 20.35 18.18
C ARG A 232 -5.95 19.71 19.56
N THR A 233 -5.97 20.52 20.61
CA THR A 233 -6.12 20.04 21.99
C THR A 233 -7.41 19.23 22.22
N SER A 234 -8.51 19.56 21.53
CA SER A 234 -9.77 18.80 21.59
C SER A 234 -9.62 17.34 21.16
N GLN A 235 -8.65 17.04 20.29
CA GLN A 235 -8.35 15.70 19.79
C GLN A 235 -7.58 14.87 20.83
N LYS A 236 -6.86 15.51 21.76
CA LYS A 236 -6.05 14.84 22.79
C LYS A 236 -6.88 13.93 23.67
N ALA A 237 -8.05 14.43 24.08
CA ALA A 237 -8.97 13.68 24.93
C ALA A 237 -9.54 12.44 24.23
N ILE A 238 -9.63 12.46 22.90
CA ILE A 238 -10.15 11.34 22.10
C ILE A 238 -9.07 10.27 21.94
N VAL A 239 -7.83 10.67 21.65
CA VAL A 239 -6.69 9.74 21.51
C VAL A 239 -6.33 9.07 22.84
N ILE A 240 -6.39 9.79 23.97
CA ILE A 240 -6.15 9.20 25.29
C ILE A 240 -7.30 8.27 25.72
N GLY A 241 -8.50 8.47 25.17
CA GLY A 241 -9.71 7.77 25.60
C GLY A 241 -10.17 8.14 27.02
N ALA A 242 -11.38 7.72 27.39
CA ALA A 242 -11.87 7.91 28.74
C ALA A 242 -11.02 7.08 29.72
N ARG A 243 -10.34 7.75 30.66
CA ARG A 243 -9.44 7.15 31.68
C ARG A 243 -8.19 6.43 31.13
N GLY A 244 -7.71 6.77 29.93
CA GLY A 244 -6.50 6.13 29.39
C GLY A 244 -6.73 4.72 28.83
N ALA A 245 -7.97 4.41 28.45
CA ALA A 245 -8.34 3.12 27.85
C ALA A 245 -8.28 3.11 26.32
N GLY A 246 -7.84 4.21 25.71
CA GLY A 246 -7.67 4.38 24.26
C GLY A 246 -6.38 3.75 23.74
#